data_AF-A0A436GC30-F1
#
_entry.id   AF-A0A436GC30-F1
#
_cell.length_a   1.000
_cell.length_b   1.000
_cell.length_c   1.000
_cell.angle_alpha   90.00
_cell.angle_beta   90.00
_cell.angle_gamma   90.00
#
_symmetry.space_group_name_H-M   'P 1'
#
loop_
_entity.id
_entity.type
_entity.pdbx_description
1 polymer ?
#
loop_
_entity_poly.entity_id
_entity_poly.type
_entity_poly.pdbx_seq_one_letter_code
_entity_poly.pdbx_strand_id
1 'polypeptide(L)'
;VRIDAHPWSRAVADWLVAFLSKRRSDPAKLNLSFGIDPAAIFAGTGRLRMSIEALRASMPQSLAHFFAMGVPGVLLEADGRVFHNAGATEAQELGIMLASAVSYLRMFETARQPLVYAAPHIGFALSVDQDQLLSIAKMRALRRLWARVQEACSIPTSTASIHAETSFRMMTAMDPETNILRTTIACFAAACGGADSISILPHTIAHGLPAGFARRVARNTQLIMANESHIDHVTDPAYGSGAVEALTAELCELAWAELQTIEAEGGVLSSLQDGHIQKRVHAAAEQRNAAYRTGERAIIGTTLYPSKNERPVETLAAERRPAFTEGVAVCEPLFPVRVDQSIGAGS
;
A
#
# COMPACT_ATOMS: atom_id res chain seq x y z
N VAL A 1 4.16 5.58 14.78
CA VAL A 1 5.37 5.48 13.93
C VAL A 1 5.26 4.24 13.08
N ARG A 2 5.37 4.41 11.76
CA ARG A 2 5.39 3.32 10.79
C ARG A 2 6.84 3.02 10.39
N ILE A 3 7.20 1.75 10.27
CA ILE A 3 8.55 1.31 9.93
C ILE A 3 8.46 0.34 8.75
N ASP A 4 8.79 0.84 7.56
CA ASP A 4 8.88 0.02 6.34
C ASP A 4 10.32 -0.49 6.19
N ALA A 5 10.62 -1.64 6.79
CA ALA A 5 11.97 -2.20 6.85
C ALA A 5 12.13 -3.53 6.10
N HIS A 6 11.27 -3.82 5.13
CA HIS A 6 11.32 -5.05 4.35
C HIS A 6 12.65 -5.25 3.61
N PRO A 7 13.21 -6.49 3.55
CA PRO A 7 12.75 -7.74 4.17
C PRO A 7 13.22 -7.94 5.64
N TRP A 8 13.82 -6.94 6.28
CA TRP A 8 14.37 -7.01 7.64
C TRP A 8 13.37 -6.64 8.75
N SER A 9 12.07 -6.48 8.45
CA SER A 9 11.07 -5.97 9.40
C SER A 9 11.05 -6.72 10.74
N ARG A 10 11.23 -8.05 10.75
CA ARG A 10 11.34 -8.83 12.00
C ARG A 10 12.55 -8.41 12.84
N ALA A 11 13.74 -8.37 12.23
CA ALA A 11 14.96 -8.00 12.94
C ALA A 11 14.88 -6.55 13.47
N VAL A 12 14.21 -5.66 12.73
CA VAL A 12 13.96 -4.29 13.17
C VAL A 12 12.95 -4.24 14.31
N ALA A 13 11.91 -5.06 14.29
CA ALA A 13 10.95 -5.17 15.40
C ALA A 13 11.64 -5.65 16.69
N ASP A 14 12.42 -6.74 16.61
CA ASP A 14 13.19 -7.28 17.73
C ASP A 14 14.17 -6.23 18.30
N TRP A 15 14.89 -5.53 17.41
CA TRP A 15 15.80 -4.46 17.79
C TRP A 15 15.08 -3.29 18.48
N LEU A 16 13.94 -2.86 17.94
CA LEU A 16 13.17 -1.75 18.49
C LEU A 16 12.66 -2.09 19.89
N VAL A 17 12.14 -3.30 20.10
CA VAL A 17 11.68 -3.73 21.43
C VAL A 17 12.83 -3.78 22.42
N ALA A 18 13.98 -4.33 22.01
CA ALA A 18 15.18 -4.33 22.85
C ALA A 18 15.63 -2.90 23.21
N PHE A 19 15.53 -1.97 22.26
CA PHE A 19 15.83 -0.55 22.46
C PHE A 19 14.85 0.12 23.45
N LEU A 20 13.54 -0.11 23.30
CA LEU A 20 12.50 0.44 24.18
C LEU A 20 12.63 -0.08 25.61
N SER A 21 12.88 -1.38 25.77
CA SER A 21 13.15 -2.01 27.07
C SER A 21 14.34 -1.36 27.78
N LYS A 22 15.46 -1.13 27.05
CA LYS A 22 16.63 -0.42 27.60
C LYS A 22 16.33 1.01 28.02
N ARG A 23 15.43 1.70 27.30
CA ARG A 23 14.98 3.06 27.60
C ARG A 23 13.93 3.11 28.71
N ARG A 24 13.49 1.97 29.26
CA ARG A 24 12.37 1.86 30.22
C ARG A 24 11.11 2.59 29.74
N SER A 25 10.90 2.58 28.42
CA SER A 25 9.73 3.18 27.80
C SER A 25 8.61 2.16 27.82
N ASP A 26 7.40 2.61 28.19
CA ASP A 26 6.21 1.77 28.19
C ASP A 26 5.74 1.52 26.75
N PRO A 27 5.86 0.29 26.21
CA PRO A 27 5.48 0.00 24.84
C PRO A 27 3.98 0.20 24.60
N ALA A 28 3.14 0.10 25.64
CA ALA A 28 1.69 0.31 25.55
C ALA A 28 1.30 1.74 25.19
N LYS A 29 2.23 2.71 25.33
CA LYS A 29 2.01 4.12 24.98
C LYS A 29 2.42 4.46 23.54
N LEU A 30 2.94 3.48 22.80
CA LEU A 30 3.40 3.68 21.44
C LEU A 30 2.34 3.16 20.48
N ASN A 31 2.11 3.89 19.38
CA ASN A 31 1.36 3.37 18.25
C ASN A 31 2.37 3.04 17.15
N LEU A 32 2.62 1.75 16.91
CA LEU A 32 3.63 1.25 15.97
C LEU A 32 2.97 0.48 14.82
N SER A 33 3.49 0.67 13.60
CA SER A 33 3.28 -0.25 12.48
C SER A 33 4.62 -0.79 12.01
N PHE A 34 4.75 -2.11 11.93
CA PHE A 34 5.98 -2.77 11.43
C PHE A 34 5.91 -3.10 9.93
N GLY A 35 4.77 -2.79 9.30
CA GLY A 35 4.53 -2.99 7.87
C GLY A 35 4.95 -4.37 7.40
N ILE A 36 4.61 -5.45 8.14
CA ILE A 36 5.07 -6.79 7.78
C ILE A 36 4.08 -7.43 6.79
N ASP A 37 4.49 -7.53 5.52
CA ASP A 37 3.74 -8.25 4.48
C ASP A 37 4.62 -9.25 3.69
N PRO A 38 4.49 -10.56 3.94
CA PRO A 38 5.18 -11.57 3.13
C PRO A 38 4.77 -11.59 1.65
N ALA A 39 3.51 -11.30 1.32
CA ALA A 39 3.03 -11.28 -0.06
C ALA A 39 3.59 -10.06 -0.81
N ALA A 40 3.61 -8.89 -0.19
CA ALA A 40 4.21 -7.69 -0.80
C ALA A 40 5.74 -7.82 -0.93
N ILE A 41 6.44 -8.43 0.04
CA ILE A 41 7.86 -8.78 -0.11
C ILE A 41 8.03 -9.71 -1.32
N PHE A 42 7.24 -10.78 -1.39
CA PHE A 42 7.40 -11.80 -2.42
C PHE A 42 7.14 -11.19 -3.81
N ALA A 43 6.05 -10.46 -3.97
CA ALA A 43 5.72 -9.74 -5.19
C ALA A 43 6.78 -8.70 -5.56
N GLY A 44 7.21 -7.84 -4.64
CA GLY A 44 8.12 -6.74 -4.96
C GLY A 44 9.57 -7.16 -5.19
N THR A 45 10.03 -8.25 -4.57
CA THR A 45 11.41 -8.73 -4.69
C THR A 45 11.55 -9.97 -5.58
N GLY A 46 10.44 -10.66 -5.87
CA GLY A 46 10.42 -11.95 -6.53
C GLY A 46 10.90 -13.11 -5.65
N ARG A 47 11.20 -12.88 -4.36
CA ARG A 47 11.88 -13.85 -3.50
C ARG A 47 11.39 -13.84 -2.05
N LEU A 48 11.34 -15.03 -1.46
CA LEU A 48 11.25 -15.22 -0.01
C LEU A 48 12.48 -15.95 0.52
N ARG A 49 12.95 -15.55 1.70
CA ARG A 49 14.13 -16.16 2.36
C ARG A 49 13.98 -17.65 2.65
N MET A 50 12.75 -18.14 2.76
CA MET A 50 12.41 -19.52 3.05
C MET A 50 11.26 -19.96 2.14
N SER A 51 10.97 -21.26 2.09
CA SER A 51 9.83 -21.77 1.33
C SER A 51 8.50 -21.27 1.94
N ILE A 52 7.42 -21.31 1.16
CA ILE A 52 6.09 -20.90 1.64
C ILE A 52 5.65 -21.78 2.82
N GLU A 53 5.97 -23.07 2.79
CA GLU A 53 5.69 -24.02 3.86
C GLU A 53 6.46 -23.67 5.13
N ALA A 54 7.76 -23.38 5.01
CA ALA A 54 8.60 -22.99 6.15
C ALA A 54 8.17 -21.64 6.75
N LEU A 55 7.76 -20.71 5.90
CA LEU A 55 7.19 -19.44 6.32
C LEU A 55 5.90 -19.67 7.14
N ARG A 56 4.95 -20.43 6.60
CA ARG A 56 3.71 -20.80 7.29
C ARG A 56 3.98 -21.50 8.62
N ALA A 57 4.98 -22.38 8.69
CA ALA A 57 5.34 -23.13 9.89
C ALA A 57 6.02 -22.27 10.98
N SER A 58 6.83 -21.27 10.61
CA SER A 58 7.60 -20.45 11.56
C SER A 58 6.86 -19.22 12.09
N MET A 59 5.79 -18.80 11.41
CA MET A 59 5.04 -17.60 11.78
C MET A 59 4.32 -17.69 13.12
N PRO A 60 3.65 -18.80 13.50
CA PRO A 60 3.00 -18.93 14.81
C PRO A 60 3.87 -18.56 16.02
N GLN A 61 5.11 -19.04 16.02
CA GLN A 61 6.08 -18.77 17.10
C GLN A 61 6.49 -17.29 17.12
N SER A 62 6.63 -16.69 15.94
CA SER A 62 6.99 -15.28 15.78
C SER A 62 5.86 -14.37 16.26
N LEU A 63 4.61 -14.72 15.98
CA LEU A 63 3.42 -14.00 16.44
C LEU A 63 3.23 -14.12 17.95
N ALA A 64 3.43 -15.30 18.53
CA ALA A 64 3.34 -15.50 19.98
C ALA A 64 4.36 -14.65 20.75
N HIS A 65 5.60 -14.56 20.23
CA HIS A 65 6.61 -13.66 20.80
C HIS A 65 6.12 -12.21 20.79
N PHE A 66 5.54 -11.75 19.68
CA PHE A 66 5.05 -10.38 19.58
C PHE A 66 3.92 -10.05 20.57
N PHE A 67 2.92 -10.92 20.70
CA PHE A 67 1.85 -10.71 21.67
C PHE A 67 2.38 -10.64 23.11
N ALA A 68 3.39 -11.44 23.45
CA ALA A 68 4.03 -11.38 24.75
C ALA A 68 4.73 -10.02 25.03
N MET A 69 5.05 -9.24 23.99
CA MET A 69 5.65 -7.90 24.14
C MET A 69 4.63 -6.82 24.49
N GLY A 70 3.31 -7.07 24.32
CA GLY A 70 2.25 -6.15 24.70
C GLY A 70 2.27 -4.80 23.95
N VAL A 71 2.80 -4.79 22.72
CA VAL A 71 2.88 -3.58 21.88
C VAL A 71 1.55 -3.38 21.12
N PRO A 72 0.77 -2.33 21.42
CA PRO A 72 -0.41 -2.00 20.62
C PRO A 72 0.04 -1.44 19.28
N GLY A 73 -0.41 -2.04 18.18
CA GLY A 73 0.01 -1.62 16.85
C GLY A 73 -0.27 -2.63 15.75
N VAL A 74 -0.07 -2.19 14.52
CA VAL A 74 -0.16 -3.04 13.33
C VAL A 74 1.11 -3.86 13.21
N LEU A 75 0.98 -5.19 13.31
CA LEU A 75 2.11 -6.09 13.12
C LEU A 75 2.18 -6.51 11.65
N LEU A 76 1.12 -7.17 11.20
CA LEU A 76 0.96 -7.63 9.84
C LEU A 76 0.16 -6.59 9.10
N GLU A 77 0.64 -6.20 7.94
CA GLU A 77 -0.02 -5.20 7.14
C GLU A 77 -0.24 -5.75 5.75
N ALA A 78 -1.45 -5.63 5.23
CA ALA A 78 -1.71 -5.97 3.84
C ALA A 78 -1.34 -4.75 2.99
N ASP A 79 -0.19 -4.80 2.33
CA ASP A 79 0.38 -3.70 1.55
C ASP A 79 0.03 -3.83 0.06
N GLY A 80 -1.02 -3.13 -0.33
CA GLY A 80 -1.49 -3.01 -1.71
C GLY A 80 -0.59 -2.16 -2.61
N ARG A 81 0.30 -1.33 -2.04
CA ARG A 81 1.09 -0.35 -2.81
C ARG A 81 2.00 -1.02 -3.83
N VAL A 82 2.52 -2.20 -3.52
CA VAL A 82 3.36 -2.98 -4.45
C VAL A 82 2.57 -3.34 -5.72
N PHE A 83 1.35 -3.84 -5.56
CA PHE A 83 0.49 -4.27 -6.67
C PHE A 83 -0.05 -3.08 -7.45
N HIS A 84 -0.54 -2.04 -6.77
CA HIS A 84 -1.00 -0.81 -7.41
C HIS A 84 0.10 -0.19 -8.27
N ASN A 85 1.30 0.01 -7.71
CA ASN A 85 2.38 0.65 -8.45
C ASN A 85 2.93 -0.23 -9.59
N ALA A 86 2.74 -1.55 -9.55
CA ALA A 86 3.04 -2.45 -10.67
C ALA A 86 1.94 -2.47 -11.76
N GLY A 87 0.79 -1.87 -11.50
CA GLY A 87 -0.26 -1.64 -12.50
C GLY A 87 -1.60 -2.30 -12.20
N ALA A 88 -1.80 -2.89 -11.02
CA ALA A 88 -3.09 -3.43 -10.61
C ALA A 88 -4.18 -2.35 -10.68
N THR A 89 -5.41 -2.75 -10.99
CA THR A 89 -6.60 -1.92 -10.76
C THR A 89 -6.85 -1.75 -9.27
N GLU A 90 -7.69 -0.79 -8.93
CA GLU A 90 -8.09 -0.46 -7.56
C GLU A 90 -8.83 -1.64 -6.91
N ALA A 91 -9.68 -2.34 -7.67
CA ALA A 91 -10.33 -3.56 -7.21
C ALA A 91 -9.32 -4.72 -7.00
N GLN A 92 -8.34 -4.87 -7.89
CA GLN A 92 -7.28 -5.88 -7.74
C GLN A 92 -6.41 -5.60 -6.51
N GLU A 93 -6.02 -4.34 -6.28
CA GLU A 93 -5.30 -3.94 -5.07
C GLU A 93 -6.07 -4.35 -3.81
N LEU A 94 -7.36 -4.02 -3.73
CA LEU A 94 -8.22 -4.40 -2.61
C LEU A 94 -8.35 -5.93 -2.45
N GLY A 95 -8.60 -6.66 -3.53
CA GLY A 95 -8.75 -8.12 -3.50
C GLY A 95 -7.49 -8.84 -3.02
N ILE A 96 -6.32 -8.42 -3.51
CA ILE A 96 -5.03 -8.96 -3.09
C ILE A 96 -4.76 -8.61 -1.61
N MET A 97 -5.05 -7.38 -1.18
CA MET A 97 -4.91 -6.98 0.23
C MET A 97 -5.79 -7.84 1.16
N LEU A 98 -7.04 -8.11 0.77
CA LEU A 98 -7.92 -8.99 1.53
C LEU A 98 -7.39 -10.42 1.57
N ALA A 99 -6.84 -10.94 0.46
CA ALA A 99 -6.27 -12.28 0.41
C ALA A 99 -5.04 -12.39 1.35
N SER A 100 -4.20 -11.35 1.40
CA SER A 100 -3.13 -11.23 2.41
C SER A 100 -3.69 -11.23 3.83
N ALA A 101 -4.71 -10.41 4.11
CA ALA A 101 -5.31 -10.34 5.45
C ALA A 101 -5.96 -11.67 5.89
N VAL A 102 -6.65 -12.37 4.99
CA VAL A 102 -7.20 -13.72 5.25
C VAL A 102 -6.09 -14.73 5.51
N SER A 103 -5.00 -14.66 4.74
CA SER A 103 -3.80 -15.47 4.97
C SER A 103 -3.24 -15.23 6.39
N TYR A 104 -3.22 -13.97 6.87
CA TYR A 104 -2.79 -13.64 8.23
C TYR A 104 -3.72 -14.21 9.29
N LEU A 105 -5.04 -14.07 9.13
CA LEU A 105 -6.01 -14.67 10.06
C LEU A 105 -5.81 -16.18 10.20
N ARG A 106 -5.58 -16.89 9.08
CA ARG A 106 -5.26 -18.34 9.10
C ARG A 106 -3.97 -18.65 9.86
N MET A 107 -2.96 -17.77 9.79
CA MET A 107 -1.73 -17.93 10.56
C MET A 107 -1.98 -17.81 12.06
N PHE A 108 -2.79 -16.83 12.49
CA PHE A 108 -3.19 -16.70 13.89
C PHE A 108 -4.00 -17.90 14.37
N GLU A 109 -4.94 -18.40 13.55
CA GLU A 109 -5.72 -19.60 13.87
C GLU A 109 -4.82 -20.83 14.03
N THR A 110 -3.87 -21.03 13.11
CA THR A 110 -2.87 -22.11 13.20
C THR A 110 -2.00 -21.98 14.46
N ALA A 111 -1.70 -20.75 14.88
CA ALA A 111 -1.01 -20.43 16.12
C ALA A 111 -1.86 -20.59 17.38
N ARG A 112 -3.12 -21.02 17.24
CA ARG A 112 -4.12 -21.14 18.32
C ARG A 112 -4.37 -19.83 19.05
N GLN A 113 -4.23 -18.70 18.36
CA GLN A 113 -4.58 -17.39 18.87
C GLN A 113 -6.01 -17.04 18.47
N PRO A 114 -6.87 -16.59 19.40
CA PRO A 114 -8.24 -16.18 19.05
C PRO A 114 -8.23 -15.02 18.04
N LEU A 115 -9.00 -15.16 16.95
CA LEU A 115 -9.01 -14.17 15.86
C LEU A 115 -9.47 -12.78 16.31
N VAL A 116 -10.30 -12.69 17.35
CA VAL A 116 -10.74 -11.41 17.95
C VAL A 116 -9.57 -10.58 18.48
N TYR A 117 -8.49 -11.23 18.92
CA TYR A 117 -7.27 -10.54 19.34
C TYR A 117 -6.31 -10.29 18.19
N ALA A 118 -6.42 -11.05 17.10
CA ALA A 118 -5.58 -10.90 15.92
C ALA A 118 -6.00 -9.72 15.03
N ALA A 119 -7.30 -9.55 14.79
CA ALA A 119 -7.82 -8.57 13.84
C ALA A 119 -7.34 -7.13 14.09
N PRO A 120 -7.23 -6.63 15.34
CA PRO A 120 -6.68 -5.29 15.61
C PRO A 120 -5.20 -5.10 15.26
N HIS A 121 -4.45 -6.20 15.07
CA HIS A 121 -3.03 -6.17 14.68
C HIS A 121 -2.81 -6.36 13.17
N ILE A 122 -3.89 -6.45 12.40
CA ILE A 122 -3.87 -6.47 10.93
C ILE A 122 -4.23 -5.06 10.44
N GLY A 123 -3.29 -4.43 9.76
CA GLY A 123 -3.49 -3.14 9.11
C GLY A 123 -3.46 -3.24 7.59
N PHE A 124 -3.65 -2.12 6.93
CA PHE A 124 -3.69 -2.02 5.48
C PHE A 124 -2.88 -0.81 5.01
N ALA A 125 -2.07 -0.99 3.98
CA ALA A 125 -1.42 0.11 3.28
C ALA A 125 -1.85 0.10 1.81
N LEU A 126 -2.35 1.23 1.31
CA LEU A 126 -2.82 1.36 -0.08
C LEU A 126 -2.25 2.61 -0.74
N SER A 127 -2.24 2.60 -2.06
CA SER A 127 -1.87 3.77 -2.86
C SER A 127 -3.09 4.67 -3.09
N VAL A 128 -2.89 5.98 -3.18
CA VAL A 128 -3.94 6.95 -3.52
C VAL A 128 -3.45 7.80 -4.68
N ASP A 129 -4.24 7.95 -5.74
CA ASP A 129 -3.84 8.72 -6.91
C ASP A 129 -4.78 9.91 -7.16
N GLN A 130 -4.54 10.63 -8.27
CA GLN A 130 -5.28 11.83 -8.62
C GLN A 130 -6.73 11.57 -9.05
N ASP A 131 -7.16 10.31 -9.24
CA ASP A 131 -8.58 10.01 -9.39
C ASP A 131 -9.25 10.07 -8.02
N GLN A 132 -9.69 11.28 -7.67
CA GLN A 132 -10.15 11.62 -6.33
C GLN A 132 -11.38 10.80 -5.90
N LEU A 133 -12.36 10.62 -6.79
CA LEU A 133 -13.61 9.93 -6.44
C LEU A 133 -13.36 8.44 -6.26
N LEU A 134 -12.60 7.83 -7.18
CA LEU A 134 -12.25 6.42 -7.10
C LEU A 134 -11.39 6.14 -5.87
N SER A 135 -10.44 7.03 -5.57
CA SER A 135 -9.58 6.94 -4.40
C SER A 135 -10.37 7.01 -3.08
N ILE A 136 -11.33 7.92 -2.96
CA ILE A 136 -12.23 8.00 -1.80
C ILE A 136 -13.06 6.70 -1.69
N ALA A 137 -13.66 6.27 -2.80
CA ALA A 137 -14.45 5.05 -2.84
C ALA A 137 -13.64 3.80 -2.44
N LYS A 138 -12.36 3.73 -2.83
CA LYS A 138 -11.45 2.61 -2.50
C LYS A 138 -11.25 2.42 -1.00
N MET A 139 -11.01 3.49 -0.25
CA MET A 139 -10.85 3.39 1.21
C MET A 139 -12.16 3.01 1.90
N ARG A 140 -13.30 3.54 1.43
CA ARG A 140 -14.62 3.16 1.92
C ARG A 140 -14.91 1.68 1.65
N ALA A 141 -14.61 1.22 0.44
CA ALA A 141 -14.77 -0.17 0.03
C ALA A 141 -13.90 -1.10 0.89
N LEU A 142 -12.63 -0.74 1.15
CA LEU A 142 -11.75 -1.52 2.03
C LEU A 142 -12.35 -1.72 3.42
N ARG A 143 -12.89 -0.67 4.05
CA ARG A 143 -13.52 -0.78 5.38
C ARG A 143 -14.73 -1.72 5.36
N ARG A 144 -15.59 -1.63 4.33
CA ARG A 144 -16.75 -2.53 4.15
C ARG A 144 -16.32 -3.98 3.92
N LEU A 145 -15.32 -4.19 3.06
CA LEU A 145 -14.78 -5.51 2.77
C LEU A 145 -14.12 -6.15 3.99
N TRP A 146 -13.36 -5.38 4.76
CA TRP A 146 -12.74 -5.89 5.98
C TRP A 146 -13.77 -6.26 7.05
N ALA A 147 -14.82 -5.45 7.23
CA ALA A 147 -15.95 -5.82 8.09
C ALA A 147 -16.58 -7.15 7.62
N ARG A 148 -16.77 -7.33 6.32
CA ARG A 148 -17.32 -8.56 5.73
C ARG A 148 -16.45 -9.79 5.97
N VAL A 149 -15.12 -9.66 5.90
CA VAL A 149 -14.19 -10.75 6.26
C VAL A 149 -14.34 -11.13 7.74
N GLN A 150 -14.41 -10.13 8.63
CA GLN A 150 -14.58 -10.35 10.07
C GLN A 150 -15.92 -11.04 10.41
N GLU A 151 -17.01 -10.64 9.75
CA GLU A 151 -18.30 -11.33 9.84
C GLU A 151 -18.20 -12.80 9.40
N ALA A 152 -17.53 -13.08 8.28
CA ALA A 152 -17.32 -14.45 7.80
C ALA A 152 -16.49 -15.29 8.79
N CYS A 153 -15.58 -14.66 9.53
CA CYS A 153 -14.82 -15.28 10.61
C CYS A 153 -15.59 -15.36 11.95
N SER A 154 -16.85 -14.90 12.00
CA SER A 154 -17.67 -14.86 13.22
C SER A 154 -17.02 -14.10 14.39
N ILE A 155 -16.28 -13.03 14.08
CA ILE A 155 -15.70 -12.14 15.09
C ILE A 155 -16.35 -10.75 15.05
N PRO A 156 -16.38 -10.02 16.19
CA PRO A 156 -16.85 -8.64 16.20
C PRO A 156 -16.05 -7.78 15.22
N THR A 157 -16.72 -6.88 14.51
CA THR A 157 -16.07 -5.98 13.56
C THR A 157 -15.20 -4.96 14.30
N SER A 158 -13.89 -4.99 14.05
CA SER A 158 -12.95 -3.93 14.41
C SER A 158 -12.73 -2.98 13.22
N THR A 159 -12.32 -1.75 13.52
CA THR A 159 -11.93 -0.78 12.50
C THR A 159 -10.65 -1.24 11.79
N ALA A 160 -10.60 -1.06 10.47
CA ALA A 160 -9.37 -1.23 9.70
C ALA A 160 -8.42 -0.05 10.00
N SER A 161 -7.15 -0.31 10.30
CA SER A 161 -6.12 0.73 10.31
C SER A 161 -5.57 0.90 8.89
N ILE A 162 -5.78 2.07 8.28
CA ILE A 162 -5.44 2.35 6.87
C ILE A 162 -4.31 3.38 6.80
N HIS A 163 -3.18 2.98 6.23
CA HIS A 163 -2.14 3.86 5.74
C HIS A 163 -2.37 4.16 4.25
N ALA A 164 -2.48 5.43 3.90
CA ALA A 164 -2.57 5.88 2.51
C ALA A 164 -1.25 6.52 2.07
N GLU A 165 -0.67 6.03 0.98
CA GLU A 165 0.48 6.66 0.34
C GLU A 165 0.10 7.20 -1.04
N THR A 166 0.50 8.42 -1.38
CA THR A 166 0.25 8.93 -2.74
C THR A 166 0.99 8.07 -3.76
N SER A 167 0.34 7.70 -4.86
CA SER A 167 0.85 6.71 -5.81
C SER A 167 2.16 7.13 -6.47
N PHE A 168 3.10 6.20 -6.61
CA PHE A 168 4.29 6.40 -7.43
C PHE A 168 3.94 6.30 -8.92
N ARG A 169 3.01 5.39 -9.28
CA ARG A 169 2.54 5.16 -10.66
C ARG A 169 2.05 6.43 -11.36
N MET A 170 1.47 7.38 -10.61
CA MET A 170 0.98 8.65 -11.17
C MET A 170 2.06 9.73 -11.38
N MET A 171 3.26 9.54 -10.83
CA MET A 171 4.32 10.55 -10.89
C MET A 171 4.86 10.65 -12.32
N THR A 172 5.28 11.86 -12.70
CA THR A 172 5.98 12.11 -13.96
C THR A 172 7.43 12.49 -13.71
N ALA A 173 8.35 12.00 -14.54
CA ALA A 173 9.73 12.48 -14.55
C ALA A 173 9.81 13.86 -15.21
N MET A 174 9.09 14.05 -16.32
CA MET A 174 8.96 15.35 -16.95
C MET A 174 8.06 16.27 -16.13
N ASP A 175 8.43 17.56 -16.10
CA ASP A 175 7.72 18.60 -15.34
C ASP A 175 7.36 18.18 -13.90
N PRO A 176 8.36 17.82 -13.07
CA PRO A 176 8.12 17.19 -11.76
C PRO A 176 7.36 18.09 -10.78
N GLU A 177 7.40 19.41 -10.93
CA GLU A 177 6.60 20.34 -10.13
C GLU A 177 5.09 20.09 -10.27
N THR A 178 4.62 19.60 -11.42
CA THR A 178 3.20 19.22 -11.61
C THR A 178 2.81 18.04 -10.72
N ASN A 179 3.76 17.22 -10.24
CA ASN A 179 3.49 16.19 -9.23
C ASN A 179 3.06 16.78 -7.88
N ILE A 180 3.39 18.03 -7.56
CA ILE A 180 2.87 18.72 -6.35
C ILE A 180 1.34 18.80 -6.42
N LEU A 181 0.79 19.10 -7.61
CA LEU A 181 -0.65 19.20 -7.82
C LEU A 181 -1.32 17.82 -7.70
N ARG A 182 -0.74 16.80 -8.37
CA ARG A 182 -1.24 15.41 -8.29
C ARG A 182 -1.29 14.89 -6.86
N THR A 183 -0.19 15.09 -6.12
CA THR A 183 -0.09 14.63 -4.73
C THR A 183 -1.00 15.41 -3.77
N THR A 184 -1.28 16.67 -4.06
CA THR A 184 -2.26 17.46 -3.28
C THR A 184 -3.67 16.90 -3.45
N ILE A 185 -4.08 16.58 -4.69
CA ILE A 185 -5.38 15.95 -4.97
C ILE A 185 -5.47 14.57 -4.30
N ALA A 186 -4.42 13.75 -4.45
CA ALA A 186 -4.38 12.43 -3.81
C ALA A 186 -4.41 12.53 -2.27
N CYS A 187 -3.72 13.52 -1.67
CA CYS A 187 -3.78 13.75 -0.23
C CYS A 187 -5.18 14.15 0.24
N PHE A 188 -5.87 15.01 -0.52
CA PHE A 188 -7.26 15.37 -0.24
C PHE A 188 -8.15 14.13 -0.29
N ALA A 189 -8.01 13.31 -1.33
CA ALA A 189 -8.76 12.07 -1.46
C ALA A 189 -8.50 11.12 -0.27
N ALA A 190 -7.24 10.93 0.12
CA ALA A 190 -6.82 10.12 1.27
C ALA A 190 -7.47 10.59 2.59
N ALA A 191 -7.48 11.90 2.83
CA ALA A 191 -8.12 12.48 4.01
C ALA A 191 -9.65 12.31 3.98
N CYS A 192 -10.32 12.62 2.86
CA CYS A 192 -11.76 12.44 2.73
C CYS A 192 -12.21 10.97 2.79
N GLY A 193 -11.38 10.04 2.32
CA GLY A 193 -11.64 8.59 2.45
C GLY A 193 -11.39 8.04 3.86
N GLY A 194 -10.93 8.89 4.79
CA GLY A 194 -10.73 8.55 6.19
C GLY A 194 -9.51 7.67 6.43
N ALA A 195 -8.38 7.95 5.77
CA ALA A 195 -7.11 7.28 6.09
C ALA A 195 -6.64 7.64 7.52
N ASP A 196 -6.10 6.66 8.25
CA ASP A 196 -5.58 6.84 9.61
C ASP A 196 -4.17 7.47 9.62
N SER A 197 -3.43 7.30 8.53
CA SER A 197 -2.15 7.98 8.32
C SER A 197 -1.89 8.19 6.83
N ILE A 198 -1.22 9.28 6.48
CA ILE A 198 -0.98 9.68 5.08
C ILE A 198 0.52 9.92 4.84
N SER A 199 1.06 9.31 3.80
CA SER A 199 2.39 9.58 3.27
C SER A 199 2.27 10.26 1.90
N ILE A 200 2.90 11.41 1.74
CA ILE A 200 3.01 12.07 0.43
C ILE A 200 4.40 11.79 -0.13
N LEU A 201 4.45 11.14 -1.29
CA LEU A 201 5.67 11.00 -2.06
C LEU A 201 6.08 12.38 -2.59
N PRO A 202 7.33 12.83 -2.35
CA PRO A 202 7.78 14.11 -2.86
C PRO A 202 7.76 14.19 -4.39
N HIS A 203 7.47 15.37 -4.91
CA HIS A 203 7.30 15.62 -6.35
C HIS A 203 8.51 15.23 -7.22
N THR A 204 9.70 15.12 -6.63
CA THR A 204 10.95 14.72 -7.31
C THR A 204 11.25 13.21 -7.24
N ILE A 205 10.39 12.39 -6.62
CA ILE A 205 10.65 10.97 -6.38
C ILE A 205 10.95 10.16 -7.65
N ALA A 206 10.44 10.61 -8.81
CA ALA A 206 10.69 10.00 -10.10
C ALA A 206 12.18 10.08 -10.55
N HIS A 207 12.95 11.03 -10.00
CA HIS A 207 14.36 11.28 -10.33
C HIS A 207 15.34 10.62 -9.36
N GLY A 208 14.90 10.24 -8.16
CA GLY A 208 15.76 9.67 -7.13
C GLY A 208 15.32 10.03 -5.72
N LEU A 209 16.21 9.85 -4.73
CA LEU A 209 15.90 10.18 -3.35
C LEU A 209 15.65 11.68 -3.19
N PRO A 210 14.47 12.11 -2.70
CA PRO A 210 14.10 13.52 -2.66
C PRO A 210 15.03 14.35 -1.77
N ALA A 211 15.42 15.54 -2.21
CA ALA A 211 16.18 16.49 -1.40
C ALA A 211 15.34 17.16 -0.29
N GLY A 212 15.96 18.03 0.51
CA GLY A 212 15.33 18.69 1.65
C GLY A 212 14.10 19.53 1.28
N PHE A 213 14.17 20.27 0.17
CA PHE A 213 13.06 21.10 -0.31
C PHE A 213 11.85 20.24 -0.70
N ALA A 214 12.05 19.19 -1.50
CA ALA A 214 10.97 18.32 -1.95
C ALA A 214 10.24 17.64 -0.76
N ARG A 215 10.99 17.17 0.25
CA ARG A 215 10.40 16.64 1.50
C ARG A 215 9.63 17.70 2.29
N ARG A 216 10.14 18.93 2.34
CA ARG A 216 9.45 20.05 3.00
C ARG A 216 8.11 20.34 2.34
N VAL A 217 8.07 20.36 1.00
CA VAL A 217 6.82 20.56 0.24
C VAL A 217 5.82 19.45 0.57
N ALA A 218 6.21 18.18 0.47
CA ALA A 218 5.34 17.05 0.79
C ALA A 218 4.76 17.12 2.21
N ARG A 219 5.60 17.40 3.22
CA ARG A 219 5.14 17.58 4.61
C ARG A 219 4.19 18.78 4.74
N ASN A 220 4.53 19.91 4.13
CA ASN A 220 3.72 21.12 4.24
C ASN A 220 2.36 20.97 3.56
N THR A 221 2.23 20.19 2.48
CA THR A 221 0.93 19.85 1.90
C THR A 221 0.02 19.20 2.95
N GLN A 222 0.53 18.25 3.74
CA GLN A 222 -0.25 17.65 4.85
C GLN A 222 -0.60 18.67 5.94
N LEU A 223 0.32 19.58 6.27
CA LEU A 223 0.08 20.63 7.27
C LEU A 223 -1.01 21.61 6.83
N ILE A 224 -1.03 22.00 5.56
CA ILE A 224 -2.08 22.83 4.98
C ILE A 224 -3.41 22.08 5.02
N MET A 225 -3.42 20.80 4.62
CA MET A 225 -4.64 19.97 4.72
C MET A 225 -5.16 19.91 6.16
N ALA A 226 -4.30 19.67 7.14
CA ALA A 226 -4.71 19.52 8.53
C ALA A 226 -5.13 20.84 9.22
N ASN A 227 -4.52 21.98 8.86
CA ASN A 227 -4.69 23.22 9.64
C ASN A 227 -5.45 24.33 8.90
N GLU A 228 -5.54 24.27 7.56
CA GLU A 228 -6.07 25.37 6.76
C GLU A 228 -7.25 24.94 5.86
N SER A 229 -7.41 23.64 5.58
CA SER A 229 -8.43 23.18 4.61
C SER A 229 -9.81 22.89 5.22
N HIS A 230 -9.92 22.82 6.55
CA HIS A 230 -11.13 22.43 7.28
C HIS A 230 -11.70 21.04 6.90
N ILE A 231 -10.88 20.18 6.29
CA ILE A 231 -11.27 18.84 5.84
C ILE A 231 -11.70 17.92 7.00
N ASP A 232 -11.24 18.20 8.21
CA ASP A 232 -11.51 17.45 9.44
C ASP A 232 -12.80 17.89 10.15
N HIS A 233 -13.49 18.93 9.67
CA HIS A 233 -14.73 19.41 10.27
C HIS A 233 -15.92 18.44 10.07
N VAL A 234 -15.85 17.53 9.07
CA VAL A 234 -16.89 16.54 8.76
C VAL A 234 -16.26 15.16 8.60
N THR A 235 -16.84 14.14 9.23
CA THR A 235 -16.24 12.78 9.29
C THR A 235 -16.18 12.05 7.95
N ASP A 236 -17.25 12.10 7.14
CA ASP A 236 -17.29 11.54 5.78
C ASP A 236 -17.96 12.57 4.85
N PRO A 237 -17.19 13.51 4.25
CA PRO A 237 -17.77 14.55 3.39
C PRO A 237 -18.32 13.99 2.07
N ALA A 238 -17.98 12.75 1.71
CA ALA A 238 -18.48 12.09 0.50
C ALA A 238 -19.76 11.27 0.76
N TYR A 239 -20.21 11.16 2.01
CA TYR A 239 -21.42 10.45 2.39
C TYR A 239 -22.64 10.97 1.63
N GLY A 240 -23.42 10.07 1.03
CA GLY A 240 -24.62 10.42 0.26
C GLY A 240 -24.36 10.87 -1.18
N SER A 241 -23.09 10.97 -1.62
CA SER A 241 -22.77 11.16 -3.03
C SER A 241 -23.07 9.90 -3.82
N GLY A 242 -24.10 9.93 -4.68
CA GLY A 242 -24.52 8.77 -5.47
C GLY A 242 -23.40 8.18 -6.34
N ALA A 243 -22.51 9.03 -6.86
CA ALA A 243 -21.34 8.58 -7.63
C ALA A 243 -20.32 7.82 -6.77
N VAL A 244 -19.99 8.35 -5.58
CA VAL A 244 -19.03 7.69 -4.67
C VAL A 244 -19.64 6.41 -4.09
N GLU A 245 -20.93 6.39 -3.76
CA GLU A 245 -21.61 5.18 -3.28
C GLU A 245 -21.62 4.08 -4.35
N ALA A 246 -21.93 4.42 -5.61
CA ALA A 246 -21.91 3.47 -6.72
C ALA A 246 -20.51 2.89 -6.95
N LEU A 247 -19.48 3.74 -7.02
CA LEU A 247 -18.08 3.31 -7.15
C LEU A 247 -17.65 2.44 -5.96
N THR A 248 -18.08 2.79 -4.74
CA THR A 248 -17.77 2.00 -3.53
C THR A 248 -18.37 0.60 -3.64
N ALA A 249 -19.63 0.48 -4.08
CA ALA A 249 -20.31 -0.79 -4.25
C ALA A 249 -19.65 -1.65 -5.36
N GLU A 250 -19.34 -1.05 -6.50
CA GLU A 250 -18.66 -1.75 -7.60
C GLU A 250 -17.27 -2.25 -7.19
N LEU A 251 -16.49 -1.43 -6.50
CA LEU A 251 -15.19 -1.85 -5.96
C LEU A 251 -15.33 -3.00 -4.96
N CYS A 252 -16.37 -3.00 -4.11
CA CYS A 252 -16.62 -4.12 -3.20
C CYS A 252 -16.86 -5.42 -3.96
N GLU A 253 -17.75 -5.42 -4.95
CA GLU A 253 -18.06 -6.63 -5.73
C GLU A 253 -16.84 -7.17 -6.48
N LEU A 254 -16.12 -6.30 -7.19
CA LEU A 254 -14.95 -6.69 -7.98
C LEU A 254 -13.79 -7.14 -7.09
N ALA A 255 -13.52 -6.45 -5.98
CA ALA A 255 -12.46 -6.85 -5.05
C ALA A 255 -12.78 -8.17 -4.35
N TRP A 256 -14.06 -8.43 -4.03
CA TRP A 256 -14.48 -9.69 -3.44
C TRP A 256 -14.32 -10.85 -4.44
N ALA A 257 -14.65 -10.64 -5.71
CA ALA A 257 -14.42 -11.62 -6.77
C ALA A 257 -12.92 -11.92 -6.98
N GLU A 258 -12.06 -10.90 -6.94
CA GLU A 258 -10.60 -11.08 -7.01
C GLU A 258 -10.09 -11.88 -5.80
N LEU A 259 -10.56 -11.56 -4.58
CA LEU A 259 -10.26 -12.34 -3.38
C LEU A 259 -10.64 -13.81 -3.57
N GLN A 260 -11.87 -14.09 -4.01
CA GLN A 260 -12.34 -15.46 -4.24
C GLN A 260 -11.50 -16.20 -5.27
N THR A 261 -11.07 -15.50 -6.33
CA THR A 261 -10.18 -16.06 -7.36
C THR A 261 -8.83 -16.45 -6.76
N ILE A 262 -8.19 -15.55 -6.01
CA ILE A 262 -6.90 -15.81 -5.34
C ILE A 262 -7.02 -16.97 -4.34
N GLU A 263 -8.14 -17.05 -3.63
CA GLU A 263 -8.41 -18.14 -2.69
C GLU A 263 -8.59 -19.49 -3.38
N ALA A 264 -9.24 -19.52 -4.55
CA ALA A 264 -9.33 -20.71 -5.39
C ALA A 264 -7.97 -21.15 -5.97
N GLU A 265 -7.04 -20.20 -6.15
CA GLU A 265 -5.65 -20.43 -6.57
C GLU A 265 -4.74 -20.91 -5.41
N GLY A 266 -5.28 -21.23 -4.24
CA GLY A 266 -4.52 -21.71 -3.07
C GLY A 266 -4.00 -20.58 -2.16
N GLY A 267 -4.51 -19.36 -2.35
CA GLY A 267 -4.18 -18.17 -1.57
C GLY A 267 -3.04 -17.35 -2.16
N VAL A 268 -2.85 -16.13 -1.62
CA VAL A 268 -2.00 -15.08 -2.22
C VAL A 268 -0.57 -15.52 -2.53
N LEU A 269 0.10 -16.27 -1.64
CA LEU A 269 1.49 -16.68 -1.85
C LEU A 269 1.63 -17.74 -2.96
N SER A 270 0.67 -18.66 -3.06
CA SER A 270 0.66 -19.69 -4.10
C SER A 270 0.32 -19.06 -5.46
N SER A 271 -0.70 -18.20 -5.50
CA SER A 271 -1.06 -17.43 -6.68
C SER A 271 0.11 -16.57 -7.22
N LEU A 272 0.91 -15.99 -6.32
CA LEU A 272 2.15 -15.30 -6.69
C LEU A 272 3.23 -16.26 -7.22
N GLN A 273 3.45 -17.39 -6.57
CA GLN A 273 4.45 -18.37 -6.99
C GLN A 273 4.15 -18.90 -8.40
N ASP A 274 2.87 -19.13 -8.70
CA ASP A 274 2.41 -19.68 -9.98
C ASP A 274 2.20 -18.61 -11.06
N GLY A 275 2.41 -17.33 -10.75
CA GLY A 275 2.36 -16.23 -11.72
C GLY A 275 0.95 -15.71 -12.04
N HIS A 276 -0.08 -16.13 -11.30
CA HIS A 276 -1.47 -15.79 -11.59
C HIS A 276 -1.78 -14.31 -11.33
N ILE A 277 -1.39 -13.79 -10.16
CA ILE A 277 -1.52 -12.37 -9.83
C ILE A 277 -0.72 -11.52 -10.83
N GLN A 278 0.52 -11.88 -11.14
CA GLN A 278 1.37 -11.14 -12.07
C GLN A 278 0.72 -11.01 -13.44
N LYS A 279 0.20 -12.11 -13.98
CA LYS A 279 -0.51 -12.11 -15.26
C LYS A 279 -1.71 -11.14 -15.25
N ARG A 280 -2.53 -11.16 -14.20
CA ARG A 280 -3.70 -10.26 -14.09
C ARG A 280 -3.31 -8.79 -13.92
N VAL A 281 -2.26 -8.52 -13.15
CA VAL A 281 -1.71 -7.17 -12.94
C VAL A 281 -1.12 -6.62 -14.24
N HIS A 282 -0.34 -7.40 -14.98
CA HIS A 282 0.24 -6.99 -16.27
C HIS A 282 -0.84 -6.76 -17.34
N ALA A 283 -1.88 -7.59 -17.38
CA ALA A 283 -3.01 -7.38 -18.29
C ALA A 283 -3.73 -6.05 -18.01
N ALA A 284 -4.02 -5.75 -16.74
CA ALA A 284 -4.62 -4.48 -16.33
C ALA A 284 -3.70 -3.29 -16.64
N ALA A 285 -2.39 -3.43 -16.40
CA ALA A 285 -1.40 -2.43 -16.73
C ALA A 285 -1.40 -2.11 -18.22
N GLU A 286 -1.36 -3.13 -19.07
CA GLU A 286 -1.31 -2.96 -20.52
C GLU A 286 -2.59 -2.33 -21.08
N GLN A 287 -3.76 -2.76 -20.59
CA GLN A 287 -5.03 -2.14 -20.96
C GLN A 287 -5.05 -0.64 -20.61
N ARG A 288 -4.60 -0.27 -19.40
CA ARG A 288 -4.49 1.13 -18.99
C ARG A 288 -3.53 1.90 -19.89
N ASN A 289 -2.35 1.34 -20.14
CA ASN A 289 -1.29 2.00 -20.91
C ASN A 289 -1.69 2.20 -22.38
N ALA A 290 -2.46 1.27 -22.96
CA ALA A 290 -2.98 1.41 -24.31
C ALA A 290 -3.84 2.68 -24.48
N ALA A 291 -4.67 3.04 -23.48
CA ALA A 291 -5.45 4.27 -23.50
C ALA A 291 -4.58 5.55 -23.52
N TYR A 292 -3.41 5.52 -22.89
CA TYR A 292 -2.46 6.63 -22.95
C TYR A 292 -1.69 6.66 -24.27
N ARG A 293 -1.26 5.50 -24.81
CA ARG A 293 -0.54 5.43 -26.09
C ARG A 293 -1.40 5.85 -27.29
N THR A 294 -2.70 5.56 -27.23
CA THR A 294 -3.68 5.95 -28.26
C THR A 294 -4.14 7.40 -28.14
N GLY A 295 -3.79 8.09 -27.05
CA GLY A 295 -4.18 9.47 -26.79
C GLY A 295 -5.60 9.64 -26.23
N GLU A 296 -6.29 8.55 -25.90
CA GLU A 296 -7.58 8.59 -25.20
C GLU A 296 -7.44 9.24 -23.81
N ARG A 297 -6.29 9.00 -23.15
CA ARG A 297 -5.92 9.65 -21.89
C ARG A 297 -4.65 10.48 -22.06
N ALA A 298 -4.64 11.67 -21.47
CA ALA A 298 -3.51 12.58 -21.49
C ALA A 298 -2.82 12.68 -20.11
N ILE A 299 -1.54 13.07 -20.13
CA ILE A 299 -0.73 13.34 -18.96
C ILE A 299 -0.22 14.78 -19.08
N ILE A 300 -0.73 15.67 -18.22
CA ILE A 300 -0.31 17.07 -18.16
C ILE A 300 1.18 17.18 -17.81
N GLY A 301 1.91 18.04 -18.51
CA GLY A 301 3.36 18.19 -18.36
C GLY A 301 4.16 17.11 -19.07
N THR A 302 3.50 16.13 -19.71
CA THR A 302 4.16 15.00 -20.39
C THR A 302 3.65 14.83 -21.82
N THR A 303 2.44 14.29 -22.01
CA THR A 303 1.86 14.15 -23.35
C THR A 303 1.10 15.40 -23.78
N LEU A 304 0.59 16.17 -22.82
CA LEU A 304 -0.10 17.43 -23.06
C LEU A 304 0.60 18.55 -22.29
N TYR A 305 0.86 19.68 -22.97
CA TYR A 305 1.59 20.82 -22.44
C TYR A 305 2.98 20.48 -21.85
N PRO A 306 3.85 19.72 -22.56
CA PRO A 306 5.20 19.46 -22.06
C PRO A 306 5.97 20.78 -21.90
N SER A 307 6.74 20.87 -20.81
CA SER A 307 7.63 22.03 -20.62
C SER A 307 8.70 22.05 -21.70
N LYS A 308 8.96 23.22 -22.27
CA LYS A 308 10.05 23.40 -23.25
C LYS A 308 11.43 23.40 -22.59
N ASN A 309 11.49 23.76 -21.31
CA ASN A 309 12.72 23.92 -20.54
C ASN A 309 12.54 23.22 -19.19
N GLU A 310 13.13 22.04 -19.05
CA GLU A 310 13.16 21.35 -17.76
C GLU A 310 14.24 21.94 -16.85
N ARG A 311 13.90 22.08 -15.57
CA ARG A 311 14.85 22.52 -14.56
C ARG A 311 15.61 21.31 -14.00
N PRO A 312 16.89 21.45 -13.65
CA PRO A 312 17.61 20.41 -12.94
C PRO A 312 16.89 20.05 -11.64
N VAL A 313 16.71 18.76 -11.40
CA VAL A 313 16.04 18.24 -10.21
C VAL A 313 17.09 17.89 -9.16
N GLU A 314 16.97 18.47 -7.98
CA GLU A 314 17.86 18.15 -6.86
C GLU A 314 17.46 16.84 -6.18
N THR A 315 18.38 15.89 -6.13
CA THR A 315 18.24 14.61 -5.44
C THR A 315 19.37 14.42 -4.44
N LEU A 316 19.14 13.62 -3.40
CA LEU A 316 20.22 13.20 -2.52
C LEU A 316 21.17 12.25 -3.23
N ALA A 317 22.48 12.44 -3.02
CA ALA A 317 23.47 11.45 -3.39
C ALA A 317 23.25 10.18 -2.56
N ALA A 318 22.97 9.06 -3.24
CA ALA A 318 22.80 7.77 -2.59
C ALA A 318 23.30 6.65 -3.51
N GLU A 319 23.95 5.67 -2.90
CA GLU A 319 24.36 4.46 -3.59
C GLU A 319 23.20 3.50 -3.70
N ARG A 320 22.97 2.99 -4.92
CA ARG A 320 21.99 1.92 -5.12
C ARG A 320 22.49 0.67 -4.43
N ARG A 321 21.76 0.22 -3.42
CA ARG A 321 22.02 -1.10 -2.82
C ARG A 321 21.59 -2.20 -3.80
N PRO A 322 22.35 -3.29 -3.91
CA PRO A 322 21.94 -4.41 -4.76
C PRO A 322 20.61 -4.97 -4.26
N ALA A 323 19.78 -5.43 -5.21
CA ALA A 323 18.56 -6.13 -4.87
C ALA A 323 18.89 -7.42 -4.11
N PHE A 324 17.96 -7.84 -3.24
CA PHE A 324 18.10 -9.10 -2.53
C PHE A 324 18.00 -10.27 -3.53
N THR A 325 19.09 -11.01 -3.72
CA THR A 325 19.17 -12.10 -4.71
C THR A 325 19.02 -13.50 -4.10
N GLU A 326 19.10 -13.62 -2.78
CA GLU A 326 18.95 -14.88 -2.08
C GLU A 326 17.47 -15.21 -1.86
N GLY A 327 17.10 -16.49 -1.81
CA GLY A 327 15.72 -16.89 -1.53
C GLY A 327 15.40 -18.30 -2.00
N VAL A 328 14.54 -18.99 -1.26
CA VAL A 328 14.14 -20.38 -1.52
C VAL A 328 12.88 -20.44 -2.39
N ALA A 329 11.86 -19.62 -2.09
CA ALA A 329 10.72 -19.46 -2.99
C ALA A 329 10.96 -18.29 -3.95
N VAL A 330 10.53 -18.47 -5.19
CA VAL A 330 10.74 -17.53 -6.30
C VAL A 330 9.42 -17.29 -7.02
N CYS A 331 9.17 -16.04 -7.42
CA CYS A 331 8.12 -15.66 -8.35
C CYS A 331 8.62 -14.58 -9.30
N GLU A 332 7.84 -14.28 -10.34
CA GLU A 332 8.09 -13.10 -11.17
C GLU A 332 7.88 -11.83 -10.31
N PRO A 333 8.86 -10.90 -10.27
CA PRO A 333 8.74 -9.68 -9.48
C PRO A 333 7.84 -8.64 -10.17
N LEU A 334 7.02 -7.97 -9.36
CA LEU A 334 6.19 -6.84 -9.75
C LEU A 334 6.90 -5.53 -9.40
N PHE A 335 7.59 -4.95 -10.39
CA PHE A 335 8.26 -3.67 -10.23
C PHE A 335 7.29 -2.49 -10.33
N PRO A 336 7.51 -1.41 -9.57
CA PRO A 336 6.74 -0.19 -9.74
C PRO A 336 7.03 0.44 -11.11
N VAL A 337 5.99 0.80 -11.84
CA VAL A 337 6.09 1.42 -13.17
C VAL A 337 5.23 2.68 -13.19
N ARG A 338 5.83 3.81 -13.58
CA ARG A 338 5.09 5.04 -13.81
C ARG A 338 4.38 4.99 -15.16
N VAL A 339 3.21 5.62 -15.24
CA VAL A 339 2.45 5.65 -16.50
C VAL A 339 3.25 6.39 -17.59
N ASP A 340 3.93 7.49 -17.26
CA ASP A 340 4.76 8.24 -18.23
C ASP A 340 5.88 7.37 -18.83
N GLN A 341 6.58 6.63 -17.97
CA GLN A 341 7.63 5.69 -18.38
C GLN A 341 7.10 4.61 -19.33
N SER A 342 5.90 4.08 -19.05
CA SER A 342 5.31 2.98 -19.83
C SER A 342 4.92 3.33 -21.28
N ILE A 343 4.79 4.63 -21.57
CA ILE A 343 4.50 5.16 -22.90
C ILE A 343 5.75 5.74 -23.59
N GLY A 344 6.94 5.49 -23.03
CA GLY A 344 8.21 5.96 -23.57
C GLY A 344 8.53 7.43 -23.26
N ALA A 345 7.85 8.03 -22.29
CA ALA A 345 8.07 9.41 -21.88
C ALA A 345 8.92 9.46 -20.59
N GLY A 346 10.00 10.25 -20.58
CA GLY A 346 10.83 10.43 -19.38
C GLY A 346 11.69 9.22 -18.98
N SER A 347 12.25 8.49 -19.95
CA SER A 347 13.22 7.40 -19.76
C SER A 347 14.60 7.88 -19.37
#